data_AF-A0A392NHX1-F1
#
_entry.id   AF-A0A392NHX1-F1
#
_cell.length_a   1.000
_cell.length_b   1.000
_cell.length_c   1.000
_cell.angle_alpha   90.00
_cell.angle_beta   90.00
_cell.angle_gamma   90.00
#
_symmetry.space_group_name_H-M   'P 1'
#
loop_
_entity.id
_entity.type
_entity.pdbx_description
1 polymer ?
#
loop_
_entity_poly.entity_id
_entity_poly.type
_entity_poly.pdbx_seq_one_letter_code
_entity_poly.pdbx_strand_id
1 'polypeptide(L)'
;FRRWYNPPWYSEAIPSAPYDPLALRHAFEKAVIKRLMTDVPFGVLLSGGLDSSLVASITSRYLATTKAAEQWGSKLHSFCVGLEGSPDLKAGKEVADYLGTVHHEFTFTVQVNNR
;
A
#
# COMPACT_ATOMS: atom_id res chain seq x y z
N PHE A 1 5.80 28.95 16.68
CA PHE A 1 5.71 27.48 16.51
C PHE A 1 7.00 26.82 17.02
N ARG A 2 6.91 25.82 17.92
CA ARG A 2 8.06 25.03 18.38
C ARG A 2 8.04 23.67 17.69
N ARG A 3 9.14 23.27 17.04
CA ARG A 3 9.26 21.95 16.40
C ARG A 3 9.43 20.87 17.49
N TRP A 4 8.57 19.85 17.47
CA TRP A 4 8.58 18.77 18.47
C TRP A 4 9.38 17.52 18.03
N TYR A 5 9.56 17.33 16.73
CA TYR A 5 10.33 16.23 16.15
C TYR A 5 11.42 16.79 15.23
N ASN A 6 12.67 16.43 15.48
CA ASN A 6 13.81 16.83 14.67
C ASN A 6 14.65 15.59 14.34
N PRO A 7 14.36 14.92 13.21
CA PRO A 7 15.06 13.69 12.87
C PRO A 7 16.53 13.96 12.52
N PRO A 8 17.46 13.03 12.79
CA PRO A 8 18.87 13.21 12.46
C PRO A 8 19.13 13.49 10.98
N TRP A 9 18.33 12.88 10.08
CA TRP A 9 18.42 13.09 8.63
C TRP A 9 17.89 14.46 8.16
N TYR A 10 17.34 15.28 9.05
CA TYR A 10 16.93 16.64 8.70
C TYR A 10 18.12 17.59 8.50
N SER A 11 19.30 17.25 9.01
CA SER A 11 20.51 18.02 8.72
C SER A 11 20.92 17.86 7.25
N GLU A 12 21.52 18.88 6.65
CA GLU A 12 22.09 18.83 5.28
C GLU A 12 23.36 17.94 5.17
N ALA A 13 23.73 17.23 6.25
CA ALA A 13 24.86 16.31 6.24
C ALA A 13 24.60 15.11 5.31
N ILE A 14 25.57 14.80 4.46
CA ILE A 14 25.53 13.62 3.59
C ILE A 14 25.68 12.36 4.46
N PRO A 15 24.75 11.38 4.40
CA PRO A 15 24.86 10.14 5.15
C PRO A 15 26.12 9.34 4.77
N SER A 16 26.84 8.83 5.76
CA SER A 16 28.04 7.98 5.57
C SER A 16 27.80 6.50 5.94
N ALA A 17 26.62 6.18 6.47
CA ALA A 17 26.27 4.81 6.82
C ALA A 17 26.27 3.92 5.56
N PRO A 18 26.83 2.69 5.63
CA PRO A 18 26.76 1.76 4.51
C PRO A 18 25.31 1.46 4.12
N TYR A 19 25.06 1.33 2.81
CA TYR A 19 23.76 0.91 2.30
C TYR A 19 23.48 -0.54 2.70
N ASP A 20 22.40 -0.74 3.47
CA ASP A 20 21.88 -2.06 3.82
C ASP A 20 20.43 -2.21 3.29
N PRO A 21 20.24 -2.95 2.16
CA PRO A 21 18.92 -3.15 1.58
C PRO A 21 17.98 -3.97 2.48
N LEU A 22 18.52 -4.87 3.31
CA LEU A 22 17.71 -5.71 4.19
C LEU A 22 17.20 -4.90 5.38
N ALA A 23 18.02 -4.02 5.95
CA ALA A 23 17.57 -3.09 6.98
C ALA A 23 16.42 -2.21 6.47
N LEU A 24 16.53 -1.67 5.25
CA LEU A 24 15.47 -0.86 4.64
C LEU A 24 14.19 -1.68 4.42
N ARG A 25 14.32 -2.89 3.85
CA ARG A 25 13.19 -3.80 3.64
C ARG A 25 12.48 -4.11 4.96
N HIS A 26 13.21 -4.51 5.99
CA HIS A 26 12.63 -4.85 7.29
C HIS A 26 11.98 -3.64 7.97
N ALA A 27 12.58 -2.46 7.86
CA ALA A 27 11.98 -1.23 8.39
C ALA A 27 10.65 -0.92 7.68
N PHE A 28 10.60 -1.08 6.36
CA PHE A 28 9.38 -0.90 5.57
C PHE A 28 8.31 -1.94 5.91
N GLU A 29 8.66 -3.24 5.96
CA GLU A 29 7.74 -4.31 6.37
C GLU A 29 7.15 -4.06 7.77
N LYS A 30 7.98 -3.68 8.74
CA LYS A 30 7.52 -3.31 10.10
C LYS A 30 6.58 -2.10 10.08
N ALA A 31 6.88 -1.08 9.27
CA ALA A 31 6.05 0.11 9.16
C ALA A 31 4.66 -0.20 8.58
N VAL A 32 4.59 -1.09 7.57
CA VAL A 32 3.32 -1.58 7.02
C VAL A 32 2.56 -2.36 8.07
N ILE A 33 3.16 -3.40 8.66
CA ILE A 33 2.51 -4.28 9.65
C ILE A 33 1.97 -3.49 10.85
N LYS A 34 2.72 -2.49 11.34
CA LYS A 34 2.27 -1.62 12.44
C LYS A 34 0.93 -0.92 12.16
N ARG A 35 0.58 -0.71 10.89
CA ARG A 35 -0.66 -0.05 10.45
C ARG A 35 -1.81 -1.03 10.17
N LEU A 36 -1.58 -2.34 10.31
CA LEU A 36 -2.58 -3.38 10.04
C LEU A 36 -3.31 -3.86 11.31
N MET A 37 -3.08 -3.24 12.47
CA MET A 37 -3.80 -3.58 13.71
C MET A 37 -5.22 -3.02 13.64
N THR A 38 -6.21 -3.91 13.52
CA THR A 38 -7.63 -3.57 13.43
C THR A 38 -8.50 -4.74 13.89
N ASP A 39 -9.67 -4.43 14.44
CA ASP A 39 -10.68 -5.40 14.87
C ASP A 39 -11.78 -5.62 13.81
N VAL A 40 -11.69 -4.89 12.68
CA VAL A 40 -12.65 -4.93 11.58
C VAL A 40 -11.95 -5.22 10.24
N PRO A 41 -12.69 -5.73 9.23
CA PRO A 41 -12.16 -5.91 7.88
C PRO A 41 -11.57 -4.62 7.31
N PHE A 42 -10.49 -4.76 6.55
CA PHE A 42 -9.80 -3.66 5.89
C PHE A 42 -9.34 -4.07 4.48
N GLY A 43 -8.94 -3.09 3.68
CA GLY A 43 -8.41 -3.31 2.34
C GLY A 43 -7.23 -2.40 2.03
N VAL A 44 -6.70 -2.52 0.82
CA VAL A 44 -5.58 -1.71 0.32
C VAL A 44 -5.96 -0.95 -0.94
N LEU A 45 -5.42 0.27 -1.09
CA LEU A 45 -5.46 1.00 -2.35
C LEU A 45 -4.34 0.49 -3.26
N LEU A 46 -4.68 0.09 -4.49
CA LEU A 46 -3.76 -0.56 -5.42
C LEU A 46 -3.86 0.08 -6.81
N SER A 47 -2.97 1.05 -7.07
CA SER A 47 -2.84 1.72 -8.36
C SER A 47 -2.00 0.96 -9.40
N GLY A 48 -1.37 -0.15 -9.00
CA GLY A 48 -0.40 -0.87 -9.84
C GLY A 48 1.01 -0.27 -9.87
N GLY A 49 1.22 0.91 -9.27
CA GLY A 49 2.55 1.49 -9.06
C GLY A 49 3.38 0.68 -8.04
N LEU A 50 4.70 0.87 -8.04
CA LEU A 50 5.63 0.14 -7.17
C LEU A 50 5.26 0.25 -5.68
N ASP A 51 5.00 1.46 -5.19
CA ASP A 51 4.77 1.72 -3.76
C ASP A 51 3.53 0.99 -3.22
N SER A 52 2.40 1.14 -3.92
CA SER A 52 1.14 0.50 -3.54
C SER A 52 1.23 -1.02 -3.67
N SER A 53 1.95 -1.51 -4.68
CA SER A 53 2.22 -2.94 -4.89
C SER A 53 3.06 -3.55 -3.76
N LEU A 54 4.09 -2.83 -3.27
CA LEU A 54 4.90 -3.28 -2.15
C LEU A 54 4.06 -3.36 -0.85
N VAL A 55 3.24 -2.35 -0.58
CA VAL A 55 2.33 -2.37 0.58
C VAL A 55 1.33 -3.52 0.48
N ALA A 56 0.71 -3.71 -0.69
CA ALA A 56 -0.26 -4.78 -0.92
C ALA A 56 0.37 -6.18 -0.76
N SER A 57 1.59 -6.38 -1.28
CA SER A 57 2.31 -7.64 -1.17
C SER A 57 2.63 -8.00 0.29
N ILE A 58 3.12 -7.02 1.07
CA ILE A 58 3.42 -7.22 2.50
C ILE A 58 2.13 -7.48 3.28
N THR A 59 1.08 -6.72 2.99
CA THR A 59 -0.23 -6.86 3.64
C THR A 59 -0.84 -8.23 3.37
N SER A 60 -0.83 -8.69 2.11
CA SER A 60 -1.37 -10.01 1.73
C SER A 60 -0.63 -11.14 2.44
N ARG A 61 0.71 -11.10 2.46
CA ARG A 61 1.54 -12.09 3.15
C ARG A 61 1.32 -12.09 4.66
N TYR A 62 1.18 -10.91 5.27
CA TYR A 62 0.95 -10.80 6.71
C TYR A 62 -0.46 -11.25 7.10
N LEU A 63 -1.50 -10.84 6.35
CA LEU A 63 -2.89 -11.19 6.66
C LEU A 63 -3.07 -12.71 6.76
N ALA A 64 -2.44 -13.47 5.86
CA ALA A 64 -2.46 -14.94 5.84
C ALA A 64 -1.97 -15.62 7.14
N THR A 65 -1.25 -14.91 8.01
CA THR A 65 -0.75 -15.43 9.29
C THR A 65 -1.49 -14.87 10.52
N THR A 66 -2.52 -14.04 10.33
CA THR A 66 -3.24 -13.37 11.41
C THR A 66 -4.53 -14.07 11.79
N LYS A 67 -4.97 -13.91 13.05
CA LYS A 67 -6.30 -14.34 13.51
C LYS A 67 -7.44 -13.66 12.73
N ALA A 68 -7.21 -12.46 12.20
CA ALA A 68 -8.19 -11.78 11.36
C ALA A 68 -8.52 -12.59 10.10
N ALA A 69 -7.54 -13.31 9.52
CA ALA A 69 -7.80 -14.22 8.40
C ALA A 69 -8.67 -15.43 8.80
N GLU A 70 -8.56 -15.91 10.02
CA GLU A 70 -9.41 -17.00 10.54
C GLU A 70 -10.86 -16.53 10.74
N GLN A 71 -11.05 -15.29 11.19
CA GLN A 71 -12.38 -14.76 11.51
C GLN A 71 -13.13 -14.18 10.31
N TRP A 72 -12.42 -13.49 9.40
CA TRP A 72 -13.01 -12.71 8.31
C TRP A 72 -12.62 -13.20 6.91
N GLY A 73 -11.79 -14.25 6.83
CA GLY A 73 -11.23 -14.77 5.59
C GLY A 73 -9.85 -14.19 5.28
N SER A 74 -9.02 -14.98 4.60
CA SER A 74 -7.62 -14.65 4.32
C SER A 74 -7.39 -13.80 3.07
N LYS A 75 -8.44 -13.57 2.26
CA LYS A 75 -8.30 -12.80 1.03
C LYS A 75 -8.37 -11.30 1.28
N LEU A 76 -7.28 -10.62 0.99
CA LEU A 76 -7.20 -9.16 1.03
C LEU A 76 -8.06 -8.54 -0.09
N HIS A 77 -8.84 -7.51 0.26
CA HIS A 77 -9.55 -6.69 -0.71
C HIS A 77 -8.65 -5.55 -1.20
N SER A 78 -8.55 -5.38 -2.51
CA SER A 78 -7.77 -4.29 -3.13
C SER A 78 -8.67 -3.41 -3.98
N PHE A 79 -8.41 -2.10 -3.97
CA PHE A 79 -9.26 -1.09 -4.59
C PHE A 79 -8.44 -0.23 -5.54
N CYS A 80 -8.91 -0.08 -6.78
CA CYS A 80 -8.32 0.82 -7.77
C CYS A 80 -9.38 1.81 -8.27
N VAL A 81 -8.99 3.05 -8.53
CA VAL A 81 -9.87 4.11 -9.02
C VAL A 81 -9.21 4.77 -10.22
N GLY A 82 -9.94 4.90 -11.33
CA GLY A 82 -9.36 5.46 -12.56
C GLY A 82 -10.41 5.87 -13.59
N LEU A 83 -9.98 6.56 -14.63
CA LEU A 83 -10.79 6.69 -15.84
C LEU A 83 -10.92 5.31 -16.51
N GLU A 84 -12.02 5.08 -17.23
CA GLU A 84 -12.17 3.86 -18.02
C GLU A 84 -10.98 3.68 -18.98
N GLY A 85 -10.36 2.50 -18.95
CA GLY A 85 -9.17 2.19 -19.74
C GLY A 85 -7.87 2.81 -19.25
N SER A 86 -7.82 3.39 -18.04
CA SER A 86 -6.58 3.99 -17.53
C SER A 86 -5.47 2.93 -17.31
N PRO A 87 -4.19 3.33 -17.46
CA PRO A 87 -3.07 2.44 -17.20
C PRO A 87 -3.02 1.96 -15.73
N ASP A 88 -3.50 2.77 -14.79
CA ASP A 88 -3.58 2.41 -13.37
C ASP A 88 -4.55 1.25 -13.11
N LEU A 89 -5.71 1.22 -13.79
CA LEU A 89 -6.65 0.10 -13.68
C LEU A 89 -6.00 -1.19 -14.20
N LYS A 90 -5.34 -1.12 -15.36
CA LYS A 90 -4.63 -2.27 -15.93
C LYS A 90 -3.52 -2.78 -15.01
N ALA A 91 -2.63 -1.89 -14.56
CA ALA A 91 -1.52 -2.26 -13.69
C ALA A 91 -1.99 -2.74 -12.31
N GLY A 92 -3.01 -2.08 -11.75
CA GLY A 92 -3.64 -2.48 -10.49
C GLY A 92 -4.21 -3.90 -10.57
N LYS A 93 -4.87 -4.22 -11.69
CA LYS A 93 -5.38 -5.55 -11.96
C LYS A 93 -4.28 -6.60 -12.09
N GLU A 94 -3.20 -6.32 -12.82
CA GLU A 94 -2.07 -7.26 -12.95
C GLU A 94 -1.46 -7.63 -11.58
N VAL A 95 -1.30 -6.63 -10.70
CA VAL A 95 -0.79 -6.87 -9.34
C VAL A 95 -1.81 -7.60 -8.48
N ALA A 96 -3.09 -7.27 -8.61
CA ALA A 96 -4.16 -7.93 -7.87
C ALA A 96 -4.29 -9.41 -8.23
N ASP A 97 -4.17 -9.74 -9.52
CA ASP A 97 -4.18 -11.11 -10.05
C ASP A 97 -2.95 -11.88 -9.55
N TYR A 98 -1.76 -11.26 -9.57
CA TYR A 98 -0.54 -11.85 -9.01
C TYR A 98 -0.64 -12.15 -7.50
N LEU A 99 -1.22 -11.23 -6.73
CA LEU A 99 -1.37 -11.36 -5.28
C LEU A 99 -2.61 -12.18 -4.85
N GLY A 100 -3.51 -12.52 -5.77
CA GLY A 100 -4.75 -13.25 -5.48
C GLY A 100 -5.77 -12.47 -4.64
N THR A 101 -5.76 -11.14 -4.74
CA THR A 101 -6.67 -10.27 -3.95
C THR A 101 -8.10 -10.26 -4.53
N VAL A 102 -9.09 -9.94 -3.72
CA VAL A 102 -10.43 -9.58 -4.23
C VAL A 102 -10.35 -8.14 -4.73
N HIS A 103 -10.19 -7.97 -6.04
CA HIS A 103 -9.98 -6.66 -6.66
C HIS A 103 -11.30 -5.95 -6.99
N HIS A 104 -11.36 -4.66 -6.66
CA HIS A 104 -12.48 -3.78 -6.95
C HIS A 104 -11.97 -2.59 -7.76
N GLU A 105 -12.50 -2.43 -8.98
CA GLU A 105 -12.20 -1.30 -9.84
C GLU A 105 -13.38 -0.31 -9.83
N PHE A 106 -13.07 0.97 -9.64
CA PHE A 106 -14.05 2.04 -9.70
C PHE A 106 -13.69 3.01 -10.81
N THR A 107 -14.56 3.10 -11.81
CA THR A 107 -14.42 4.06 -12.89
C THR A 107 -15.15 5.36 -12.55
N PHE A 108 -14.59 6.48 -12.99
CA PHE A 108 -15.26 7.78 -12.93
C PHE A 108 -15.15 8.50 -14.28
N THR A 109 -16.03 9.47 -14.49
CA THR A 109 -16.02 10.34 -15.69
C THR A 109 -15.68 11.77 -15.29
N VAL A 110 -15.09 12.51 -16.22
CA VAL A 110 -14.81 13.94 -16.02
C VAL A 110 -16.11 14.72 -16.21
N GLN A 111 -16.56 15.42 -15.17
CA GLN A 111 -17.66 16.38 -15.33
C GLN A 111 -17.12 17.67 -15.96
N VAL A 112 -17.47 17.92 -17.20
CA VAL A 112 -17.17 19.20 -17.87
C VAL A 112 -18.28 20.18 -17.53
N ASN A 113 -17.97 21.18 -16.68
CA ASN A 113 -18.87 22.31 -16.46
C ASN A 113 -18.67 23.33 -17.60
N ASN A 114 -19.61 23.37 -18.54
CA ASN A 114 -19.70 24.48 -19.50
C ASN A 114 -20.22 25.72 -18.75
N ARG A 115 -19.30 26.63 -18.40
CA ARG A 115 -19.65 28.03 -18.07
C ARG A 115 -19.61 28.86 -19.33
#